data_AF-A0AAP3A7T4-F1
#
_entry.id   AF-A0AAP3A7T4-F1
#
_cell.length_a   1.000
_cell.length_b   1.000
_cell.length_c   1.000
_cell.angle_alpha   90.00
_cell.angle_beta   90.00
_cell.angle_gamma   90.00
#
_symmetry.space_group_name_H-M   'P 1'
#
loop_
_entity.id
_entity.type
_entity.pdbx_description
1 polymer ?
#
loop_
_entity_poly.entity_id
_entity_poly.type
_entity_poly.pdbx_seq_one_letter_code
_entity_poly.pdbx_strand_id
1 'polypeptide(L)'
;AGVLAYPDIASLPLTPDLAIICTRRERVLPLLEALGQKGAGAAIILAADFSPEERLELKRVCQQYGIRLLGPNSMGMLLPGQGINASF
;
A
#
# COMPACT_ATOMS: atom_id res chain seq x y z
N ALA A 1 -23.40 4.22 7.21
CA ALA A 1 -23.26 2.74 7.26
C ALA A 1 -21.79 2.38 7.20
N GLY A 2 -21.38 1.26 7.80
CA GLY A 2 -19.99 0.77 7.73
C GLY A 2 -19.75 -0.17 6.54
N VAL A 3 -18.54 -0.69 6.43
CA VAL A 3 -18.13 -1.74 5.49
C VAL A 3 -17.47 -2.89 6.26
N LEU A 4 -17.45 -4.11 5.70
CA LEU A 4 -16.75 -5.24 6.30
C LEU A 4 -15.25 -4.94 6.41
N ALA A 5 -14.68 -5.20 7.58
CA ALA A 5 -13.26 -5.04 7.86
C ALA A 5 -12.63 -6.40 8.18
N TYR A 6 -11.41 -6.59 7.70
CA TYR A 6 -10.64 -7.81 7.92
C TYR A 6 -9.45 -7.50 8.83
N PRO A 7 -9.08 -8.40 9.74
CA PRO A 7 -8.01 -8.15 10.73
C PRO A 7 -6.62 -8.06 10.09
N ASP A 8 -6.43 -8.69 8.93
CA ASP A 8 -5.17 -8.76 8.21
C ASP A 8 -5.39 -8.98 6.70
N ILE A 9 -4.29 -8.91 5.94
CA ILE A 9 -4.28 -9.06 4.49
C ILE A 9 -4.59 -10.50 4.06
N ALA A 10 -4.19 -11.49 4.85
CA ALA A 10 -4.46 -12.90 4.55
C ALA A 10 -5.97 -13.19 4.53
N SER A 11 -6.71 -12.57 5.46
CA SER A 11 -8.15 -12.68 5.62
C SER A 11 -8.97 -12.00 4.52
N LEU A 12 -8.36 -11.15 3.68
CA LEU A 12 -9.08 -10.51 2.57
C LEU A 12 -9.62 -11.56 1.59
N PRO A 13 -10.89 -11.48 1.17
CA PRO A 13 -11.52 -12.47 0.29
C PRO A 13 -11.03 -12.39 -1.16
N LEU A 14 -10.42 -11.26 -1.53
CA LEU A 14 -9.92 -10.96 -2.87
C LEU A 14 -8.53 -10.35 -2.77
N THR A 15 -7.74 -10.51 -3.83
CA THR A 15 -6.47 -9.80 -3.99
C THR A 15 -6.75 -8.36 -4.46
N PRO A 16 -6.21 -7.33 -3.77
CA PRO A 16 -6.47 -5.95 -4.16
C PRO A 16 -5.64 -5.53 -5.38
N ASP A 17 -6.27 -4.92 -6.37
CA ASP A 17 -5.55 -4.25 -7.47
C ASP A 17 -4.75 -3.04 -6.97
N LEU A 18 -5.29 -2.35 -5.95
CA LEU A 18 -4.69 -1.18 -5.30
C LEU A 18 -4.85 -1.26 -3.79
N ALA A 19 -3.75 -1.11 -3.05
CA ALA A 19 -3.73 -0.97 -1.60
C ALA A 19 -3.30 0.45 -1.17
N ILE A 20 -3.97 1.03 -0.18
CA ILE A 20 -3.60 2.32 0.42
C ILE A 20 -3.14 2.04 1.84
N ILE A 21 -1.86 2.28 2.13
CA ILE A 21 -1.23 1.98 3.40
C ILE A 21 -1.19 3.26 4.25
N CYS A 22 -2.14 3.35 5.18
CA CYS A 22 -2.35 4.47 6.10
C CYS A 22 -1.83 4.19 7.53
N THR A 23 -0.87 3.26 7.67
CA THR A 23 -0.31 2.87 8.98
C THR A 23 0.98 3.63 9.29
N ARG A 24 1.46 3.54 10.54
CA ARG A 24 2.80 4.03 10.92
C ARG A 24 3.89 3.34 10.09
N ARG A 25 5.00 4.04 9.84
CA ARG A 25 6.10 3.60 8.96
C ARG A 25 6.63 2.21 9.31
N GLU A 26 6.68 1.86 10.60
CA GLU A 26 7.22 0.58 11.10
C GLU A 26 6.37 -0.62 10.67
N ARG A 27 5.10 -0.40 10.33
CA ARG A 27 4.20 -1.46 9.87
C ARG A 27 4.19 -1.62 8.35
N VAL A 28 4.74 -0.64 7.61
CA VAL A 28 4.57 -0.56 6.17
C VAL A 28 5.27 -1.72 5.45
N LEU A 29 6.50 -2.03 5.83
CA LEU A 29 7.26 -3.09 5.17
C LEU A 29 6.60 -4.49 5.35
N PRO A 30 6.24 -4.94 6.56
CA PRO A 30 5.51 -6.21 6.72
C PRO A 30 4.18 -6.26 5.96
N LEU A 31 3.45 -5.13 5.92
CA LEU A 31 2.18 -5.05 5.17
C LEU A 31 2.42 -5.14 3.66
N LEU A 32 3.47 -4.48 3.16
CA LEU A 32 3.84 -4.49 1.75
C LEU A 32 4.27 -5.89 1.30
N GLU A 33 5.01 -6.62 2.13
CA GLU A 33 5.35 -8.03 1.88
C GLU A 33 4.11 -8.93 1.83
N ALA A 34 3.20 -8.79 2.79
CA ALA A 34 1.96 -9.56 2.81
C ALA A 34 1.05 -9.25 1.61
N LEU A 35 0.99 -7.98 1.18
CA LEU A 35 0.32 -7.57 -0.05
C LEU A 35 0.98 -8.19 -1.29
N GLY A 36 2.32 -8.23 -1.32
CA GLY A 36 3.09 -8.85 -2.39
C GLY A 36 2.84 -10.35 -2.51
N GLN A 37 2.83 -11.06 -1.38
CA GLN A 37 2.50 -12.49 -1.33
C GLN A 37 1.07 -12.78 -1.79
N LYS A 38 0.12 -11.89 -1.47
CA LYS A 38 -1.26 -12.00 -1.94
C LYS A 38 -1.43 -11.65 -3.43
N GLY A 39 -0.45 -10.99 -4.04
CA GLY A 39 -0.43 -10.61 -5.46
C GLY A 39 -1.03 -9.24 -5.75
N ALA A 40 -0.92 -8.28 -4.82
CA ALA A 40 -1.44 -6.93 -5.05
C ALA A 40 -0.76 -6.23 -6.25
N GLY A 41 -1.53 -5.47 -7.04
CA GLY A 41 -1.00 -4.81 -8.24
C GLY A 41 -0.23 -3.52 -7.96
N ALA A 42 -0.79 -2.67 -7.10
CA ALA A 42 -0.23 -1.37 -6.74
C ALA A 42 -0.41 -1.05 -5.25
N ALA A 43 0.47 -0.20 -4.73
CA ALA A 43 0.40 0.32 -3.37
C ALA A 43 0.62 1.83 -3.33
N ILE A 44 -0.10 2.52 -2.45
CA ILE A 44 0.13 3.91 -2.07
C ILE A 44 0.57 3.93 -0.61
N ILE A 45 1.73 4.51 -0.31
CA ILE A 45 2.21 4.67 1.07
C ILE A 45 2.12 6.16 1.46
N LEU A 46 1.28 6.45 2.45
CA LEU A 46 1.07 7.82 2.93
C LEU A 46 2.12 8.24 3.99
N ALA A 47 2.57 7.28 4.81
CA ALA A 47 3.53 7.53 5.87
C ALA A 47 4.82 8.19 5.34
N ALA A 48 5.42 9.05 6.16
CA ALA A 48 6.64 9.80 5.86
C ALA A 48 7.85 9.27 6.67
N ASP A 49 8.94 10.03 6.63
CA ASP A 49 10.14 9.84 7.47
C ASP A 49 10.82 8.47 7.35
N PHE A 50 10.80 7.90 6.15
CA PHE A 50 11.60 6.72 5.81
C PHE A 50 13.06 7.10 5.52
N SER A 51 13.99 6.37 6.13
CA SER A 51 15.43 6.48 5.88
C SER A 51 15.78 6.03 4.44
N PRO A 52 16.98 6.39 3.93
CA PRO A 52 17.44 5.90 2.62
C PRO A 52 17.46 4.36 2.52
N GLU A 53 17.83 3.67 3.60
CA GLU A 53 17.86 2.21 3.68
C GLU A 53 16.45 1.62 3.61
N GLU A 54 15.51 2.18 4.38
CA GLU A 54 14.12 1.72 4.37
C GLU A 54 13.47 1.95 2.99
N ARG A 55 13.75 3.09 2.34
CA ARG A 55 13.28 3.36 0.96
C ARG A 55 13.81 2.35 -0.05
N LEU A 56 15.07 1.95 0.09
CA LEU A 56 15.68 0.94 -0.77
C LEU A 56 15.05 -0.44 -0.54
N GLU A 57 14.73 -0.77 0.70
CA GLU A 57 14.04 -2.01 1.06
C GLU A 57 12.61 -2.06 0.52
N LEU A 58 11.83 -0.99 0.70
CA LEU A 58 10.49 -0.87 0.09
C LEU A 58 10.55 -1.08 -1.43
N LYS A 59 11.52 -0.45 -2.10
CA LYS A 59 11.73 -0.60 -3.53
C LYS A 59 12.07 -2.04 -3.92
N ARG A 60 12.92 -2.72 -3.15
CA ARG A 60 13.28 -4.13 -3.37
C ARG A 60 12.06 -5.04 -3.24
N VAL A 61 11.26 -4.88 -2.19
CA VAL A 61 10.02 -5.66 -1.99
C VAL A 61 9.05 -5.43 -3.14
N CYS A 62 8.84 -4.17 -3.55
CA CYS A 62 7.99 -3.86 -4.70
C CYS A 62 8.48 -4.52 -5.98
N GLN A 63 9.79 -4.51 -6.24
CA GLN A 63 10.37 -5.17 -7.42
C GLN A 63 10.22 -6.69 -7.35
N GLN A 64 10.43 -7.29 -6.18
CA GLN A 64 10.30 -8.73 -5.96
C GLN A 64 8.89 -9.24 -6.27
N TYR A 65 7.86 -8.52 -5.83
CA TYR A 65 6.46 -8.94 -5.99
C TYR A 65 5.74 -8.28 -7.17
N GLY A 66 6.41 -7.41 -7.94
CA GLY A 66 5.82 -6.70 -9.07
C GLY A 66 4.82 -5.59 -8.70
N ILE A 67 4.87 -5.08 -7.45
CA ILE A 67 3.99 -4.01 -6.98
C ILE A 67 4.46 -2.66 -7.54
N ARG A 68 3.52 -1.91 -8.14
CA ARG A 68 3.75 -0.49 -8.49
C ARG A 68 3.54 0.39 -7.27
N LEU A 69 4.55 1.15 -6.88
CA LEU A 69 4.52 1.98 -5.68
C LEU A 69 4.38 3.47 -5.99
N LEU A 70 3.41 4.12 -5.35
CA LEU A 70 3.33 5.58 -5.21
C LEU A 70 3.64 5.98 -3.76
N GLY A 71 4.67 6.80 -3.57
CA GLY A 71 5.20 7.14 -2.25
C GLY A 71 6.56 6.47 -1.97
N PRO A 72 7.00 6.37 -0.69
CA PRO A 72 6.31 6.86 0.52
C PRO A 72 6.22 8.39 0.58
N ASN A 73 5.61 8.92 1.64
CA ASN A 73 5.32 10.34 1.83
C ASN A 73 4.46 10.93 0.70
N SER A 74 3.34 10.27 0.40
CA SER A 74 2.38 10.68 -0.62
C SER A 74 1.13 11.28 0.02
N MET A 75 0.51 12.26 -0.64
CA MET A 75 -0.85 12.73 -0.32
C MET A 75 -1.94 11.82 -0.89
N GLY A 76 -1.58 10.79 -1.67
CA GLY A 76 -2.52 9.89 -2.31
C GLY A 76 -2.75 10.20 -3.79
N MET A 77 -3.94 9.88 -4.30
CA MET A 77 -4.28 10.04 -5.72
C MET A 77 -5.75 10.46 -5.92
N LEU A 78 -5.99 11.37 -6.86
CA LEU A 78 -7.32 11.82 -7.27
C LEU A 78 -7.51 11.54 -8.77
N LEU A 79 -8.58 10.82 -9.12
CA LEU A 79 -9.02 10.62 -10.51
C LEU A 79 -10.52 10.93 -10.62
N PRO A 80 -10.91 12.22 -10.66
CA PRO A 80 -12.33 12.62 -10.65
C PRO A 80 -13.14 12.03 -11.80
N GLY A 81 -12.54 11.90 -12.99
CA GLY A 81 -13.17 11.27 -14.15
C GLY A 81 -13.53 9.79 -13.96
N GLN A 82 -12.97 9.14 -12.94
CA GLN A 82 -13.28 7.76 -12.55
C GLN A 82 -13.95 7.67 -11.16
N GLY A 83 -14.26 8.81 -10.52
CA GLY A 83 -14.84 8.85 -9.18
C GLY A 83 -13.90 8.38 -8.05
N ILE A 84 -12.58 8.36 -8.28
CA ILE A 84 -11.62 7.89 -7.28
C ILE A 84 -11.07 9.07 -6.50
N ASN A 85 -11.30 9.04 -5.19
CA ASN A 85 -10.59 9.85 -4.21
C ASN A 85 -9.85 8.92 -3.23
N ALA A 86 -8.55 8.77 -3.43
CA ALA A 86 -7.64 7.97 -2.60
C ALA A 86 -6.61 8.88 -1.91
N SER A 87 -7.04 10.05 -1.42
CA SER A 87 -6.24 10.97 -0.61
C SER A 87 -6.82 11.11 0.80
N PHE A 88 -6.14 11.90 1.64
CA PHE A 88 -6.60 12.30 2.96
C PHE A 88 -6.58 13.82 3.10
#